data_AF-A4S8J4-F1
#
_entry.id   AF-A4S8J4-F1
#
_cell.length_a   1.000
_cell.length_b   1.000
_cell.length_c   1.000
_cell.angle_alpha   90.00
_cell.angle_beta   90.00
_cell.angle_gamma   90.00
#
_symmetry.space_group_name_H-M   'P 1'
#
loop_
_entity.id
_entity.type
_entity.pdbx_description
1 polymer ?
#
loop_
_entity_poly.entity_id
_entity_poly.type
_entity_poly.pdbx_seq_one_letter_code
_entity_poly.pdbx_strand_id
1 'polypeptide(L)'
;MGAALGGAAVVSSALAARGALASGAHAHSFEWAGIFETPDDAYVWQAEKVKDQYADATMKMVIYAETAAGHEELEAREDAGEAALETACTTVKTRNSVLTPGSGCVKLQFDNAWHTSSFKIDTTGVAAVSIFAEHVPTEFERDTHYLKDVNGDDVEPVASLPETVTTKKSKPWSDAIGAAIIVNIVTLSGVIFLSPSFAKKQKAYPEFVSCIINSFAAGALLSAAFYLMLYEATHLIKPAGSDESQQTAWWASASVFGFLVAYIIDLGISIAFPSRLAETKTIDAENAIKGVQEDCETCHSHKYRVRSGIILGDFMHNLVDGIFIGFGFLNCGKTMGWSITAATVYHEIAQELADYLVLTDPFQGDLTPFRSLFMNFISGVSVILGVLISVGSGSNNDFWHGLLLAFGAGIYLQIAAAECMPRVSVSATTSRLRAASLLTFVVGVVAVSLVLLNHKHCTAGGGGGHSHGHAH
;
A
#
# COMPACT_ATOMS: atom_id res chain seq x y z
N MET A 1 3.65 -31.67 42.03
CA MET A 1 2.36 -31.86 41.32
C MET A 1 1.31 -31.05 42.05
N GLY A 2 0.64 -30.12 41.37
CA GLY A 2 -0.53 -29.40 41.90
C GLY A 2 -0.37 -27.89 41.98
N ALA A 3 -0.53 -27.20 40.85
CA ALA A 3 -1.07 -25.82 40.73
C ALA A 3 -1.02 -25.36 39.26
N ALA A 4 -1.96 -25.82 38.40
CA ALA A 4 -2.07 -25.33 37.02
C ALA A 4 -3.43 -25.56 36.33
N LEU A 5 -4.56 -25.62 37.05
CA LEU A 5 -5.87 -25.91 36.43
C LEU A 5 -7.04 -24.99 36.84
N GLY A 6 -6.78 -23.82 37.42
CA GLY A 6 -7.85 -22.91 37.91
C GLY A 6 -8.31 -21.79 36.96
N GLY A 7 -7.60 -21.52 35.85
CA GLY A 7 -7.79 -20.28 35.08
C GLY A 7 -8.74 -20.33 33.87
N ALA A 8 -9.10 -21.53 33.37
CA ALA A 8 -9.81 -21.67 32.10
C ALA A 8 -11.35 -21.65 32.21
N ALA A 9 -11.90 -21.82 33.42
CA ALA A 9 -13.35 -21.99 33.61
C ALA A 9 -14.13 -20.68 33.81
N VAL A 10 -13.48 -19.55 34.12
CA VAL A 10 -14.17 -18.28 34.38
C VAL A 10 -14.34 -17.41 33.12
N VAL A 11 -13.56 -17.65 32.07
CA VAL A 11 -13.67 -16.90 30.80
C VAL A 11 -14.75 -17.49 29.88
N SER A 12 -15.06 -18.78 30.00
CA SER A 12 -16.08 -19.44 29.16
C SER A 12 -17.52 -19.10 29.57
N SER A 13 -17.77 -18.76 30.84
CA SER A 13 -19.11 -18.37 31.32
C SER A 13 -19.44 -16.89 31.05
N ALA A 14 -18.43 -16.02 30.92
CA ALA A 14 -18.62 -14.63 30.51
C ALA A 14 -18.88 -14.46 29.00
N LEU A 15 -18.33 -15.36 28.16
CA LEU A 15 -18.64 -15.41 26.72
C LEU A 15 -20.05 -15.97 26.45
N ALA A 16 -20.51 -16.95 27.25
CA ALA A 16 -21.85 -17.52 27.10
C ALA A 16 -22.96 -16.55 27.54
N ALA A 17 -22.71 -15.70 28.55
CA ALA A 17 -23.68 -14.70 28.99
C ALA A 17 -23.79 -13.48 28.05
N ARG A 18 -22.73 -13.17 27.28
CA ARG A 18 -22.78 -12.13 26.21
C ARG A 18 -23.32 -12.66 24.88
N GLY A 19 -23.29 -13.98 24.65
CA GLY A 19 -23.89 -14.60 23.48
C GLY A 19 -25.42 -14.69 23.49
N ALA A 20 -26.06 -14.49 24.66
CA ALA A 20 -27.52 -14.58 24.81
C ALA A 20 -28.25 -13.23 24.72
N LEU A 21 -27.53 -12.12 24.48
CA LEU A 21 -28.11 -10.77 24.28
C LEU A 21 -28.00 -10.27 22.83
N ALA A 22 -27.42 -11.06 21.92
CA ALA A 22 -27.23 -10.71 20.51
C ALA A 22 -28.08 -11.60 19.56
N SER A 23 -29.21 -12.13 20.04
CA SER A 23 -30.17 -12.89 19.22
C SER A 23 -31.50 -12.16 19.06
N GLY A 24 -31.44 -10.83 18.94
CA GLY A 24 -32.54 -9.97 18.51
C GLY A 24 -32.17 -9.29 17.20
N ALA A 25 -31.78 -10.06 16.18
CA ALA A 25 -31.74 -9.54 14.82
C ALA A 25 -33.20 -9.31 14.40
N HIS A 26 -33.71 -8.11 14.65
CA HIS A 26 -34.87 -7.61 13.95
C HIS A 26 -34.52 -7.65 12.45
N ALA A 27 -35.34 -8.34 11.66
CA ALA A 27 -35.21 -8.28 10.22
C ALA A 27 -35.62 -6.88 9.80
N HIS A 28 -34.65 -6.01 9.51
CA HIS A 28 -34.93 -4.66 9.05
C HIS A 28 -35.66 -4.70 7.71
N SER A 29 -36.59 -3.78 7.53
CA SER A 29 -37.43 -3.61 6.34
C SER A 29 -36.71 -2.89 5.20
N PHE A 30 -35.51 -2.37 5.49
CA PHE A 30 -34.56 -1.82 4.55
C PHE A 30 -33.27 -2.66 4.59
N GLU A 31 -32.64 -2.87 3.44
CA GLU A 31 -31.33 -3.56 3.38
C GLU A 31 -30.17 -2.57 3.48
N TRP A 32 -30.40 -1.30 3.17
CA TRP A 32 -29.38 -0.25 3.22
C TRP A 32 -29.97 1.11 3.55
N ALA A 33 -29.24 1.92 4.32
CA ALA A 33 -29.47 3.35 4.45
C ALA A 33 -28.16 4.13 4.36
N GLY A 34 -28.20 5.37 3.92
CA GLY A 34 -27.05 6.27 3.85
C GLY A 34 -27.44 7.71 4.09
N ILE A 35 -26.57 8.50 4.72
CA ILE A 35 -26.76 9.94 4.93
C ILE A 35 -25.70 10.74 4.18
N PHE A 36 -26.11 11.81 3.50
CA PHE A 36 -25.28 12.56 2.56
C PHE A 36 -25.38 14.06 2.85
N GLU A 37 -24.27 14.79 2.73
CA GLU A 37 -24.30 16.24 2.64
C GLU A 37 -24.82 16.66 1.27
N THR A 38 -25.64 17.72 1.23
CA THR A 38 -26.24 18.22 -0.02
C THR A 38 -25.95 19.71 -0.22
N PRO A 39 -24.69 20.10 -0.49
CA PRO A 39 -24.34 21.49 -0.79
C PRO A 39 -24.99 22.02 -2.08
N ASP A 40 -25.37 21.14 -3.01
CA ASP A 40 -26.05 21.49 -4.26
C ASP A 40 -27.58 21.30 -4.16
N ASP A 41 -28.31 21.96 -5.06
CA ASP A 41 -29.78 21.90 -5.12
C ASP A 41 -30.32 20.63 -5.80
N ALA A 42 -29.45 19.79 -6.39
CA ALA A 42 -29.88 18.56 -7.04
C ALA A 42 -28.79 17.47 -7.08
N TYR A 43 -29.24 16.22 -6.99
CA TYR A 43 -28.41 15.03 -7.16
C TYR A 43 -29.10 14.02 -8.09
N VAL A 44 -28.36 13.01 -8.55
CA VAL A 44 -28.88 11.94 -9.41
C VAL A 44 -28.64 10.59 -8.76
N TRP A 45 -29.73 9.91 -8.39
CA TRP A 45 -29.71 8.50 -8.06
C TRP A 45 -29.72 7.66 -9.33
N GLN A 46 -28.85 6.67 -9.45
CA GLN A 46 -28.72 5.80 -10.62
C GLN A 46 -28.76 4.33 -10.25
N ALA A 47 -29.32 3.54 -11.16
CA ALA A 47 -29.29 2.08 -11.12
C ALA A 47 -28.97 1.57 -12.52
N GLU A 48 -28.04 0.61 -12.60
CA GLU A 48 -27.54 -0.01 -13.81
C GLU A 48 -27.86 -1.50 -13.86
N LYS A 49 -27.91 -2.02 -15.08
CA LYS A 49 -27.93 -3.46 -15.32
C LYS A 49 -26.56 -4.07 -15.11
N VAL A 50 -26.48 -5.06 -14.24
CA VAL A 50 -25.31 -5.93 -14.06
C VAL A 50 -25.53 -7.19 -14.89
N LYS A 51 -24.62 -7.49 -15.83
CA LYS A 51 -24.77 -8.60 -16.79
C LYS A 51 -26.10 -8.56 -17.57
N ASP A 52 -26.45 -7.37 -18.07
CA ASP A 52 -27.66 -7.09 -18.86
C ASP A 52 -29.01 -7.30 -18.13
N GLN A 53 -29.00 -7.38 -16.80
CA GLN A 53 -30.21 -7.45 -15.96
C GLN A 53 -30.09 -6.52 -14.75
N TYR A 54 -31.20 -5.93 -14.33
CA TYR A 54 -31.28 -5.28 -13.02
C TYR A 54 -31.37 -6.36 -11.93
N ALA A 55 -30.81 -6.10 -10.74
CA ALA A 55 -30.86 -7.05 -9.62
C ALA A 55 -32.31 -7.37 -9.21
N ASP A 56 -33.17 -6.35 -9.19
CA ASP A 56 -34.63 -6.48 -9.14
C ASP A 56 -35.27 -5.54 -10.19
N ALA A 57 -36.52 -5.77 -10.58
CA ALA A 57 -37.28 -4.88 -11.46
C ALA A 57 -37.71 -3.58 -10.76
N THR A 58 -37.77 -3.57 -9.43
CA THR A 58 -38.15 -2.40 -8.63
C THR A 58 -37.36 -2.31 -7.33
N MET A 59 -37.32 -1.13 -6.73
CA MET A 59 -36.75 -0.93 -5.39
C MET A 59 -37.58 0.10 -4.64
N LYS A 60 -38.05 -0.20 -3.43
CA LYS A 60 -38.63 0.83 -2.57
C LYS A 60 -37.54 1.72 -1.98
N MET A 61 -37.86 3.00 -1.82
CA MET A 61 -36.95 3.99 -1.29
C MET A 61 -37.71 5.05 -0.48
N VAL A 62 -37.08 5.55 0.58
CA VAL A 62 -37.54 6.71 1.36
C VAL A 62 -36.38 7.68 1.46
N ILE A 63 -36.66 8.97 1.33
CA ILE A 63 -35.66 10.04 1.46
C ILE A 63 -36.19 11.04 2.50
N TYR A 64 -35.38 11.39 3.50
CA TYR A 64 -35.68 12.45 4.45
C TYR A 64 -34.72 13.64 4.29
N ALA A 65 -35.21 14.83 4.59
CA ALA A 65 -34.38 16.01 4.75
C ALA A 65 -33.82 16.04 6.17
N GLU A 66 -32.53 16.27 6.29
CA GLU A 66 -31.79 16.33 7.54
C GLU A 66 -31.12 17.70 7.69
N THR A 67 -30.88 18.11 8.94
CA THR A 67 -30.22 19.37 9.25
C THR A 67 -28.70 19.28 9.23
N ALA A 68 -28.16 18.06 9.31
CA ALA A 68 -26.73 17.76 9.24
C ALA A 68 -26.57 16.32 8.74
N ALA A 69 -25.43 16.02 8.11
CA ALA A 69 -25.06 14.66 7.77
C ALA A 69 -24.11 14.10 8.85
N GLY A 70 -24.55 13.06 9.53
CA GLY A 70 -23.76 12.39 10.55
C GLY A 70 -24.37 11.07 10.96
N HIS A 71 -23.56 10.26 11.64
CA HIS A 71 -23.95 8.91 12.04
C HIS A 71 -25.08 8.94 13.08
N GLU A 72 -25.02 9.84 14.07
CA GLU A 72 -26.07 9.99 15.10
C GLU A 72 -27.40 10.40 14.47
N GLU A 73 -27.37 11.28 13.45
CA GLU A 73 -28.56 11.70 12.71
C GLU A 73 -29.19 10.55 11.91
N LEU A 74 -28.37 9.68 11.31
CA LEU A 74 -28.85 8.52 10.57
C LEU A 74 -29.43 7.45 11.49
N GLU A 75 -28.76 7.13 12.60
CA GLU A 75 -29.28 6.20 13.62
C GLU A 75 -30.59 6.70 14.21
N ALA A 76 -30.70 8.00 14.52
CA ALA A 76 -31.94 8.60 15.02
C ALA A 76 -33.10 8.50 14.01
N ARG A 77 -32.81 8.27 12.72
CA ARG A 77 -33.81 8.12 11.65
C ARG A 77 -34.17 6.66 11.36
N GLU A 78 -33.47 5.68 11.92
CA GLU A 78 -33.61 4.26 11.62
C GLU A 78 -35.05 3.74 11.77
N ASP A 79 -35.66 3.92 12.96
CA ASP A 79 -37.03 3.49 13.23
C ASP A 79 -38.06 4.10 12.26
N ALA A 80 -37.83 5.35 11.85
CA ALA A 80 -38.73 6.05 10.93
C ALA A 80 -38.56 5.53 9.48
N GLY A 81 -37.33 5.26 9.05
CA GLY A 81 -37.03 4.68 7.75
C GLY A 81 -37.58 3.26 7.59
N GLU A 82 -37.40 2.43 8.63
CA GLU A 82 -37.97 1.09 8.77
C GLU A 82 -39.50 1.12 8.60
N ALA A 83 -40.18 1.89 9.46
CA ALA A 83 -41.64 1.98 9.44
C ALA A 83 -42.17 2.51 8.09
N ALA A 84 -41.43 3.38 7.41
CA ALA A 84 -41.82 3.91 6.10
C ALA A 84 -41.72 2.86 4.99
N LEU A 85 -40.71 1.98 5.01
CA LEU A 85 -40.52 0.92 3.99
C LEU A 85 -41.42 -0.31 4.19
N GLU A 86 -41.90 -0.55 5.41
CA GLU A 86 -42.96 -1.54 5.70
C GLU A 86 -44.29 -1.20 5.02
N THR A 87 -44.52 0.07 4.67
CA THR A 87 -45.74 0.48 3.99
C THR A 87 -45.82 -0.08 2.56
N ALA A 88 -47.02 -0.02 1.96
CA ALA A 88 -47.24 -0.53 0.60
C ALA A 88 -46.48 0.24 -0.50
N CYS A 89 -45.87 1.40 -0.20
CA CYS A 89 -45.08 2.22 -1.13
C CYS A 89 -45.73 2.37 -2.51
N THR A 90 -46.95 2.91 -2.56
CA THR A 90 -47.79 2.91 -3.78
C THR A 90 -47.35 3.92 -4.85
N THR A 91 -46.50 4.88 -4.49
CA THR A 91 -46.04 5.94 -5.40
C THR A 91 -44.92 5.41 -6.30
N VAL A 92 -45.23 5.12 -7.56
CA VAL A 92 -44.24 4.62 -8.53
C VAL A 92 -43.49 5.78 -9.18
N LYS A 93 -42.16 5.68 -9.23
CA LYS A 93 -41.26 6.62 -9.92
C LYS A 93 -40.57 5.87 -11.05
N THR A 94 -40.64 6.41 -12.26
CA THR A 94 -39.95 5.87 -13.45
C THR A 94 -38.71 6.70 -13.77
N ARG A 95 -37.89 6.23 -14.72
CA ARG A 95 -36.71 6.94 -15.23
C ARG A 95 -36.99 8.44 -15.45
N ASN A 96 -36.06 9.28 -15.01
CA ASN A 96 -36.08 10.75 -15.00
C ASN A 96 -37.10 11.41 -14.07
N SER A 97 -37.78 10.66 -13.20
CA SER A 97 -38.65 11.26 -12.18
C SER A 97 -37.83 12.02 -11.13
N VAL A 98 -38.47 13.01 -10.49
CA VAL A 98 -37.92 13.73 -9.35
C VAL A 98 -38.36 13.07 -8.04
N LEU A 99 -37.41 12.87 -7.14
CA LEU A 99 -37.55 12.38 -5.78
C LEU A 99 -37.40 13.58 -4.84
N THR A 100 -38.37 13.77 -3.96
CA THR A 100 -38.39 14.91 -3.03
C THR A 100 -38.24 14.39 -1.60
N PRO A 101 -37.23 14.83 -0.83
CA PRO A 101 -37.09 14.49 0.56
C PRO A 101 -38.38 14.77 1.35
N GLY A 102 -38.80 13.84 2.21
CA GLY A 102 -40.03 13.93 3.00
C GLY A 102 -41.32 13.57 2.26
N SER A 103 -41.27 13.13 1.00
CA SER A 103 -42.48 12.73 0.24
C SER A 103 -43.04 11.34 0.59
N GLY A 104 -42.44 10.65 1.57
CA GLY A 104 -42.81 9.30 1.98
C GLY A 104 -42.17 8.21 1.10
N CYS A 105 -42.62 6.96 1.27
CA CYS A 105 -42.08 5.84 0.53
C CYS A 105 -42.48 5.85 -0.96
N VAL A 106 -41.49 5.72 -1.82
CA VAL A 106 -41.64 5.58 -3.27
C VAL A 106 -41.15 4.22 -3.73
N LYS A 107 -41.68 3.75 -4.86
CA LYS A 107 -41.22 2.55 -5.56
C LYS A 107 -40.55 2.96 -6.86
N LEU A 108 -39.23 2.82 -6.93
CA LEU A 108 -38.47 3.02 -8.15
C LEU A 108 -38.74 1.85 -9.10
N GLN A 109 -39.17 2.15 -10.31
CA GLN A 109 -39.36 1.16 -11.37
C GLN A 109 -38.26 1.33 -12.42
N PHE A 110 -37.43 0.29 -12.55
CA PHE A 110 -36.29 0.32 -13.46
C PHE A 110 -36.74 0.02 -14.90
N ASP A 111 -36.23 0.80 -15.83
CA ASP A 111 -36.62 0.73 -17.24
C ASP A 111 -35.76 -0.30 -17.99
N ASN A 112 -36.35 -1.46 -18.26
CA ASN A 112 -35.67 -2.55 -18.98
C ASN A 112 -35.27 -2.21 -20.43
N ALA A 113 -35.76 -1.11 -21.02
CA ALA A 113 -35.30 -0.66 -22.34
C ALA A 113 -33.92 0.02 -22.29
N TRP A 114 -33.44 0.43 -21.12
CA TRP A 114 -32.17 1.14 -20.92
C TRP A 114 -31.21 0.31 -20.07
N HIS A 115 -29.91 0.57 -20.22
CA HIS A 115 -28.89 -0.01 -19.34
C HIS A 115 -28.82 0.70 -17.98
N THR A 116 -29.32 1.95 -17.91
CA THR A 116 -29.26 2.81 -16.73
C THR A 116 -30.58 3.55 -16.55
N SER A 117 -31.11 3.47 -15.33
CA SER A 117 -32.30 4.19 -14.87
C SER A 117 -31.85 5.24 -13.86
N SER A 118 -32.12 6.50 -14.15
CA SER A 118 -31.73 7.62 -13.30
C SER A 118 -32.96 8.34 -12.73
N PHE A 119 -32.82 8.87 -11.52
CA PHE A 119 -33.84 9.62 -10.78
C PHE A 119 -33.19 10.84 -10.18
N LYS A 120 -33.81 12.01 -10.33
CA LYS A 120 -33.26 13.25 -9.76
C LYS A 120 -33.72 13.39 -8.32
N ILE A 121 -32.84 13.77 -7.40
CA ILE A 121 -33.19 14.13 -6.04
C ILE A 121 -33.16 15.66 -5.97
N ASP A 122 -34.28 16.27 -5.58
CA ASP A 122 -34.37 17.71 -5.35
C ASP A 122 -33.97 18.03 -3.92
N THR A 123 -32.82 18.68 -3.76
CA THR A 123 -32.23 19.04 -2.47
C THR A 123 -32.24 20.54 -2.25
N THR A 124 -33.06 21.29 -3.01
CA THR A 124 -33.19 22.75 -2.89
C THR A 124 -33.50 23.14 -1.44
N GLY A 125 -32.58 23.85 -0.79
CA GLY A 125 -32.74 24.29 0.60
C GLY A 125 -32.70 23.18 1.66
N VAL A 126 -32.17 22.00 1.30
CA VAL A 126 -31.95 20.86 2.20
C VAL A 126 -30.45 20.74 2.47
N ALA A 127 -30.04 20.68 3.74
CA ALA A 127 -28.62 20.66 4.11
C ALA A 127 -27.99 19.26 3.97
N ALA A 128 -28.77 18.23 4.27
CA ALA A 128 -28.39 16.84 4.13
C ALA A 128 -29.61 15.97 3.83
N VAL A 129 -29.39 14.79 3.27
CA VAL A 129 -30.46 13.79 3.07
C VAL A 129 -30.07 12.45 3.65
N SER A 130 -31.03 11.78 4.28
CA SER A 130 -30.93 10.35 4.60
C SER A 130 -31.80 9.55 3.64
N ILE A 131 -31.23 8.48 3.08
CA ILE A 131 -31.87 7.62 2.07
C ILE A 131 -31.93 6.22 2.64
N PHE A 132 -33.12 5.62 2.65
CA PHE A 132 -33.36 4.23 3.04
C PHE A 132 -33.83 3.46 1.80
N ALA A 133 -33.24 2.30 1.53
CA ALA A 133 -33.50 1.50 0.33
C ALA A 133 -33.84 0.05 0.70
N GLU A 134 -34.79 -0.52 -0.04
CA GLU A 134 -35.16 -1.94 0.06
C GLU A 134 -34.00 -2.88 -0.30
N HIS A 135 -33.10 -2.43 -1.19
CA HIS A 135 -31.93 -3.18 -1.62
C HIS A 135 -30.65 -2.40 -1.40
N VAL A 136 -29.52 -3.12 -1.34
CA VAL A 136 -28.20 -2.50 -1.30
C VAL A 136 -27.91 -1.84 -2.67
N PRO A 137 -27.66 -0.51 -2.74
CA PRO A 137 -27.54 0.20 -4.01
C PRO A 137 -26.44 -0.34 -4.94
N THR A 138 -25.36 -0.88 -4.38
CA THR A 138 -24.23 -1.44 -5.13
C THR A 138 -24.58 -2.70 -5.92
N GLU A 139 -25.70 -3.36 -5.64
CA GLU A 139 -26.22 -4.46 -6.47
C GLU A 139 -26.66 -3.97 -7.86
N PHE A 140 -26.91 -2.67 -7.99
CA PHE A 140 -27.32 -1.99 -9.20
C PHE A 140 -26.18 -1.16 -9.81
N GLU A 141 -24.91 -1.44 -9.52
CA GLU A 141 -23.76 -0.75 -10.10
C GLU A 141 -22.99 -1.65 -11.06
N ARG A 142 -22.82 -1.22 -12.32
CA ARG A 142 -21.92 -1.91 -13.27
C ARG A 142 -20.58 -1.19 -13.35
N ASP A 143 -20.62 0.12 -13.60
CA ASP A 143 -19.44 0.96 -13.80
C ASP A 143 -19.63 2.41 -13.31
N THR A 144 -20.81 2.75 -12.78
CA THR A 144 -21.14 4.09 -12.29
C THR A 144 -21.70 4.03 -10.87
N HIS A 145 -21.32 4.99 -10.01
CA HIS A 145 -21.81 5.06 -8.64
C HIS A 145 -23.31 5.39 -8.57
N TYR A 146 -24.01 4.84 -7.57
CA TYR A 146 -25.46 4.99 -7.39
C TYR A 146 -25.91 6.41 -7.07
N LEU A 147 -25.04 7.28 -6.54
CA LEU A 147 -25.35 8.69 -6.29
C LEU A 147 -24.32 9.63 -6.90
N LYS A 148 -24.80 10.62 -7.65
CA LYS A 148 -23.97 11.61 -8.34
C LYS A 148 -24.42 13.04 -8.10
N ASP A 149 -23.47 13.96 -8.12
CA ASP A 149 -23.75 15.39 -8.15
C ASP A 149 -24.18 15.87 -9.54
N VAL A 150 -24.40 17.19 -9.69
CA VAL A 150 -24.76 17.80 -10.98
C VAL A 150 -23.63 17.80 -12.02
N ASN A 151 -22.38 17.62 -11.60
CA ASN A 151 -21.19 17.56 -12.45
C ASN A 151 -20.90 16.12 -12.93
N GLY A 152 -21.53 15.12 -12.31
CA GLY A 152 -21.36 13.71 -12.60
C GLY A 152 -20.31 13.01 -11.71
N ASP A 153 -19.84 13.69 -10.67
CA ASP A 153 -18.92 13.17 -9.67
C ASP A 153 -19.68 12.28 -8.67
N ASP A 154 -19.00 11.23 -8.20
CA ASP A 154 -19.57 10.25 -7.27
C ASP A 154 -19.69 10.87 -5.86
N VAL A 155 -20.83 10.63 -5.20
CA VAL A 155 -21.12 11.18 -3.85
C VAL A 155 -21.32 10.04 -2.87
N GLU A 156 -20.36 9.87 -1.96
CA GLU A 156 -20.38 8.82 -0.93
C GLU A 156 -21.14 9.26 0.34
N PRO A 157 -21.78 8.33 1.07
CA PRO A 157 -22.46 8.64 2.31
C PRO A 157 -21.47 8.95 3.43
N VAL A 158 -21.83 9.92 4.29
CA VAL A 158 -21.12 10.24 5.53
C VAL A 158 -21.23 9.10 6.55
N ALA A 159 -22.38 8.41 6.57
CA ALA A 159 -22.63 7.21 7.37
C ALA A 159 -23.64 6.29 6.66
N SER A 160 -23.62 4.99 6.95
CA SER A 160 -24.57 4.01 6.38
C SER A 160 -25.07 2.99 7.41
N LEU A 161 -26.29 2.48 7.20
CA LEU A 161 -26.93 1.41 7.97
C LEU A 161 -27.33 0.20 7.08
N PRO A 162 -27.45 -1.04 7.61
CA PRO A 162 -26.90 -1.44 8.91
C PRO A 162 -25.44 -1.00 8.93
N GLU A 163 -24.96 -0.48 10.09
CA GLU A 163 -23.56 -0.07 10.22
C GLU A 163 -22.79 -1.11 9.47
N THR A 164 -22.03 -0.72 8.43
CA THR A 164 -21.27 -1.73 7.74
C THR A 164 -20.54 -2.45 8.85
N VAL A 165 -20.95 -3.70 9.06
CA VAL A 165 -20.14 -4.65 9.73
C VAL A 165 -19.07 -4.84 8.67
N THR A 166 -18.16 -3.86 8.56
CA THR A 166 -16.80 -4.09 8.97
C THR A 166 -16.90 -5.00 10.20
N THR A 167 -17.16 -6.29 9.93
CA THR A 167 -16.34 -7.33 10.51
C THR A 167 -15.00 -6.67 10.45
N LYS A 168 -14.45 -6.22 11.59
CA LYS A 168 -13.05 -5.79 11.66
C LYS A 168 -12.36 -6.83 10.83
N LYS A 169 -12.02 -6.51 9.57
CA LYS A 169 -11.48 -7.52 8.64
C LYS A 169 -10.28 -7.95 9.43
N SER A 170 -10.28 -9.20 9.91
CA SER A 170 -9.32 -9.59 10.92
C SER A 170 -7.98 -9.20 10.32
N LYS A 171 -7.29 -8.24 10.95
CA LYS A 171 -6.11 -7.62 10.35
C LYS A 171 -5.27 -8.75 9.80
N PRO A 172 -4.77 -8.67 8.54
CA PRO A 172 -4.18 -9.80 7.83
C PRO A 172 -2.78 -10.14 8.37
N TRP A 173 -2.62 -10.11 9.69
CA TRP A 173 -1.41 -10.35 10.45
C TRP A 173 -0.72 -11.62 10.02
N SER A 174 -1.45 -12.75 9.90
CA SER A 174 -0.83 -14.02 9.52
C SER A 174 -0.20 -13.96 8.14
N ASP A 175 -0.93 -13.43 7.17
CA ASP A 175 -0.52 -13.44 5.77
C ASP A 175 0.58 -12.40 5.53
N ALA A 176 0.42 -11.20 6.10
CA ALA A 176 1.40 -10.12 5.98
C ALA A 176 2.70 -10.43 6.74
N ILE A 177 2.63 -10.96 7.97
CA ILE A 177 3.84 -11.39 8.71
C ILE A 177 4.47 -12.60 8.02
N GLY A 178 3.68 -13.54 7.51
CA GLY A 178 4.19 -14.68 6.74
C GLY A 178 4.95 -14.24 5.49
N ALA A 179 4.40 -13.28 4.75
CA ALA A 179 5.06 -12.64 3.61
C ALA A 179 6.37 -11.94 4.02
N ALA A 180 6.36 -11.14 5.08
CA ALA A 180 7.55 -10.48 5.61
C ALA A 180 8.63 -11.48 6.04
N ILE A 181 8.26 -12.62 6.64
CA ILE A 181 9.21 -13.68 6.99
C ILE A 181 9.84 -14.29 5.73
N ILE A 182 9.06 -14.50 4.67
CA ILE A 182 9.57 -15.02 3.38
C ILE A 182 10.59 -14.03 2.80
N VAL A 183 10.28 -12.75 2.77
CA VAL A 183 11.21 -11.70 2.32
C VAL A 183 12.45 -11.66 3.20
N ASN A 184 12.30 -11.69 4.52
CA ASN A 184 13.44 -11.68 5.42
C ASN A 184 14.33 -12.92 5.26
N ILE A 185 13.80 -14.08 4.89
CA ILE A 185 14.62 -15.28 4.59
C ILE A 185 15.44 -15.07 3.30
N VAL A 186 14.91 -14.32 2.33
CA VAL A 186 15.58 -14.02 1.06
C VAL A 186 16.84 -13.18 1.24
N THR A 187 16.97 -12.43 2.33
CA THR A 187 18.21 -11.71 2.71
C THR A 187 19.42 -12.63 2.88
N LEU A 188 19.18 -13.92 3.14
CA LEU A 188 20.23 -14.94 3.18
C LEU A 188 20.66 -15.43 1.79
N SER A 189 20.15 -14.86 0.69
CA SER A 189 20.46 -15.27 -0.69
C SER A 189 21.96 -15.25 -1.00
N GLY A 190 22.74 -14.38 -0.34
CA GLY A 190 24.21 -14.36 -0.39
C GLY A 190 24.88 -15.70 -0.04
N VAL A 191 24.17 -16.62 0.62
CA VAL A 191 24.62 -18.00 0.86
C VAL A 191 25.04 -18.71 -0.43
N ILE A 192 24.49 -18.30 -1.59
CA ILE A 192 24.87 -18.83 -2.90
C ILE A 192 26.36 -18.65 -3.17
N PHE A 193 26.99 -17.57 -2.70
CA PHE A 193 28.41 -17.31 -2.85
C PHE A 193 29.29 -18.13 -1.90
N LEU A 194 28.71 -18.84 -0.92
CA LEU A 194 29.42 -19.89 -0.17
C LEU A 194 29.63 -21.16 -1.03
N SER A 195 28.83 -21.35 -2.08
CA SER A 195 29.02 -22.44 -3.03
C SER A 195 30.32 -22.26 -3.82
N PRO A 196 31.20 -23.28 -3.88
CA PRO A 196 32.47 -23.19 -4.60
C PRO A 196 32.34 -22.76 -6.07
N SER A 197 31.25 -23.15 -6.73
CA SER A 197 30.98 -22.83 -8.13
C SER A 197 30.72 -21.33 -8.34
N PHE A 198 29.93 -20.71 -7.47
CA PHE A 198 29.62 -19.28 -7.54
C PHE A 198 30.78 -18.43 -7.03
N ALA A 199 31.43 -18.84 -5.94
CA ALA A 199 32.65 -18.19 -5.45
C ALA A 199 33.75 -18.13 -6.52
N LYS A 200 33.94 -19.21 -7.28
CA LYS A 200 34.91 -19.25 -8.38
C LYS A 200 34.52 -18.30 -9.52
N LYS A 201 33.24 -18.24 -9.88
CA LYS A 201 32.74 -17.30 -10.92
C LYS A 201 32.86 -15.85 -10.49
N GLN A 202 32.50 -15.52 -9.25
CA GLN A 202 32.66 -14.18 -8.68
C GLN A 202 34.12 -13.72 -8.73
N LYS A 203 35.06 -14.59 -8.34
CA LYS A 203 36.51 -14.28 -8.41
C LYS A 203 37.02 -14.17 -9.84
N ALA A 204 36.47 -14.95 -10.78
CA ALA A 204 36.90 -14.92 -12.17
C ALA A 204 36.34 -13.71 -12.94
N TYR A 205 35.15 -13.23 -12.58
CA TYR A 205 34.43 -12.17 -13.30
C TYR A 205 33.74 -11.17 -12.35
N PRO A 206 34.48 -10.46 -11.48
CA PRO A 206 33.90 -9.58 -10.46
C PRO A 206 33.07 -8.44 -11.06
N GLU A 207 33.59 -7.77 -12.09
CA GLU A 207 32.90 -6.67 -12.77
C GLU A 207 31.59 -7.11 -13.42
N PHE A 208 31.57 -8.29 -14.03
CA PHE A 208 30.36 -8.82 -14.66
C PHE A 208 29.29 -9.11 -13.61
N VAL A 209 29.65 -9.79 -12.53
CA VAL A 209 28.71 -10.16 -11.47
C VAL A 209 28.14 -8.91 -10.79
N SER A 210 29.02 -7.97 -10.40
CA SER A 210 28.61 -6.71 -9.79
C SER A 210 27.69 -5.89 -10.71
N CYS A 211 28.08 -5.74 -11.99
CA CYS A 211 27.34 -4.96 -12.96
C CYS A 211 25.92 -5.50 -13.18
N ILE A 212 25.78 -6.82 -13.36
CA ILE A 212 24.49 -7.45 -13.66
C ILE A 212 23.54 -7.38 -12.47
N ILE A 213 24.03 -7.69 -11.26
CA ILE A 213 23.22 -7.69 -10.04
C ILE A 213 22.74 -6.27 -9.72
N ASN A 214 23.63 -5.29 -9.71
CA ASN A 214 23.27 -3.90 -9.41
C ASN A 214 22.34 -3.30 -10.48
N SER A 215 22.52 -3.64 -11.76
CA SER A 215 21.62 -3.17 -12.81
C SER A 215 20.21 -3.74 -12.68
N PHE A 216 20.09 -5.03 -12.38
CA PHE A 216 18.78 -5.64 -12.15
C PHE A 216 18.11 -5.02 -10.92
N ALA A 217 18.83 -4.88 -9.80
CA ALA A 217 18.30 -4.27 -8.58
C ALA A 217 17.82 -2.83 -8.84
N ALA A 218 18.64 -2.00 -9.52
CA ALA A 218 18.26 -0.63 -9.88
C ALA A 218 16.97 -0.58 -10.73
N GLY A 219 16.86 -1.45 -11.75
CA GLY A 219 15.66 -1.48 -12.59
C GLY A 219 14.41 -1.91 -11.83
N ALA A 220 14.54 -2.91 -10.96
CA ALA A 220 13.44 -3.43 -10.17
C ALA A 220 12.97 -2.41 -9.10
N LEU A 221 13.89 -1.79 -8.37
CA LEU A 221 13.58 -0.74 -7.37
C LEU A 221 12.96 0.50 -8.03
N LEU A 222 13.49 0.93 -9.19
CA LEU A 222 12.92 2.08 -9.90
C LEU A 222 11.50 1.78 -10.40
N SER A 223 11.28 0.56 -10.89
CA SER A 223 9.95 0.09 -11.29
C SER A 223 8.99 0.05 -10.10
N ALA A 224 9.42 -0.45 -8.94
CA ALA A 224 8.60 -0.44 -7.74
C ALA A 224 8.27 1.00 -7.30
N ALA A 225 9.25 1.90 -7.27
CA ALA A 225 9.03 3.29 -6.91
C ALA A 225 7.97 3.96 -7.79
N PHE A 226 8.10 3.88 -9.11
CA PHE A 226 7.19 4.57 -10.03
C PHE A 226 5.83 3.90 -10.20
N TYR A 227 5.81 2.58 -10.42
CA TYR A 227 4.56 1.88 -10.74
C TYR A 227 3.74 1.48 -9.52
N LEU A 228 4.38 1.24 -8.37
CA LEU A 228 3.71 0.69 -7.19
C LEU A 228 3.46 1.74 -6.11
N MET A 229 4.39 2.68 -5.95
CA MET A 229 4.41 3.52 -4.74
C MET A 229 4.03 4.97 -5.03
N LEU A 230 4.74 5.65 -5.95
CA LEU A 230 4.48 7.06 -6.26
C LEU A 230 3.08 7.28 -6.80
N TYR A 231 2.64 6.42 -7.73
CA TYR A 231 1.32 6.54 -8.35
C TYR A 231 0.19 6.19 -7.38
N GLU A 232 0.34 5.15 -6.57
CA GLU A 232 -0.67 4.82 -5.55
C GLU A 232 -0.75 5.89 -4.46
N ALA A 233 0.39 6.48 -4.08
CA ALA A 233 0.43 7.57 -3.10
C ALA A 233 -0.43 8.78 -3.52
N THR A 234 -0.49 9.14 -4.81
CA THR A 234 -1.31 10.28 -5.25
C THR A 234 -2.81 10.03 -5.09
N HIS A 235 -3.25 8.78 -5.12
CA HIS A 235 -4.67 8.43 -4.95
C HIS A 235 -5.08 8.44 -3.48
N LEU A 236 -4.14 8.17 -2.57
CA LEU A 236 -4.37 8.07 -1.13
C LEU A 236 -4.18 9.40 -0.39
N ILE A 237 -3.33 10.31 -0.90
CA ILE A 237 -3.09 11.64 -0.32
C ILE A 237 -4.21 12.58 -0.78
N LYS A 238 -5.43 12.37 -0.27
CA LYS A 238 -6.61 13.22 -0.54
C LYS A 238 -7.33 13.61 0.75
N PRO A 239 -6.72 14.41 1.65
CA PRO A 239 -7.40 14.87 2.84
C PRO A 239 -8.61 15.75 2.48
N ALA A 240 -9.71 15.63 3.23
CA ALA A 240 -10.94 16.38 2.98
C ALA A 240 -10.68 17.90 2.93
N GLY A 241 -11.22 18.56 1.91
CA GLY A 241 -11.05 20.00 1.69
C GLY A 241 -9.68 20.44 1.15
N SER A 242 -8.79 19.51 0.78
CA SER A 242 -7.50 19.85 0.16
C SER A 242 -7.62 20.09 -1.35
N ASP A 243 -6.94 21.13 -1.83
CA ASP A 243 -6.75 21.37 -3.26
C ASP A 243 -5.57 20.53 -3.82
N GLU A 244 -5.49 20.45 -5.15
CA GLU A 244 -4.44 19.70 -5.87
C GLU A 244 -3.02 20.15 -5.47
N SER A 245 -2.84 21.44 -5.16
CA SER A 245 -1.53 21.99 -4.79
C SER A 245 -1.07 21.48 -3.43
N GLN A 246 -1.98 21.33 -2.47
CA GLN A 246 -1.71 20.77 -1.16
C GLN A 246 -1.39 19.28 -1.25
N GLN A 247 -2.18 18.51 -2.02
CA GLN A 247 -1.94 17.08 -2.22
C GLN A 247 -0.56 16.83 -2.85
N THR A 248 -0.23 17.62 -3.89
CA THR A 248 1.09 17.60 -4.53
C THR A 248 2.20 17.95 -3.55
N ALA A 249 2.00 18.95 -2.69
CA ALA A 249 2.99 19.34 -1.68
C ALA A 249 3.27 18.22 -0.68
N TRP A 250 2.24 17.53 -0.17
CA TRP A 250 2.38 16.40 0.74
C TRP A 250 3.12 15.22 0.08
N TRP A 251 2.67 14.83 -1.11
CA TRP A 251 3.27 13.76 -1.90
C TRP A 251 4.75 14.05 -2.22
N ALA A 252 5.05 15.25 -2.71
CA ALA A 252 6.41 15.65 -3.07
C ALA A 252 7.30 15.76 -1.83
N SER A 253 6.80 16.34 -0.74
CA SER A 253 7.57 16.48 0.50
C SER A 253 7.92 15.11 1.10
N ALA A 254 6.98 14.17 1.13
CA ALA A 254 7.24 12.81 1.59
C ALA A 254 8.27 12.11 0.70
N SER A 255 8.13 12.19 -0.62
CA SER A 255 9.06 11.60 -1.59
C SER A 255 10.47 12.17 -1.46
N VAL A 256 10.61 13.50 -1.38
CA VAL A 256 11.91 14.16 -1.19
C VAL A 256 12.49 13.81 0.17
N PHE A 257 11.67 13.77 1.22
CA PHE A 257 12.14 13.39 2.55
C PHE A 257 12.70 11.97 2.55
N GLY A 258 12.00 11.01 1.93
CA GLY A 258 12.48 9.65 1.74
C GLY A 258 13.82 9.57 0.99
N PHE A 259 13.95 10.32 -0.11
CA PHE A 259 15.19 10.40 -0.87
C PHE A 259 16.36 10.94 -0.03
N LEU A 260 16.09 11.91 0.85
CA LEU A 260 17.09 12.52 1.73
C LEU A 260 17.51 11.64 2.92
N VAL A 261 16.77 10.57 3.24
CA VAL A 261 17.08 9.69 4.39
C VAL A 261 18.50 9.14 4.32
N ALA A 262 18.98 8.71 3.14
CA ALA A 262 20.34 8.19 3.00
C ALA A 262 21.41 9.24 3.36
N TYR A 263 21.18 10.51 2.99
CA TYR A 263 22.08 11.61 3.34
C TYR A 263 22.04 11.95 4.83
N ILE A 264 20.86 11.86 5.45
CA ILE A 264 20.70 12.05 6.90
C ILE A 264 21.43 10.94 7.66
N ILE A 265 21.31 9.70 7.17
CA ILE A 265 22.04 8.53 7.69
C ILE A 265 23.55 8.75 7.56
N ASP A 266 24.04 9.11 6.38
CA ASP A 266 25.48 9.33 6.14
C ASP A 266 26.02 10.48 6.99
N LEU A 267 25.25 11.56 7.17
CA LEU A 267 25.58 12.66 8.07
C LEU A 267 25.69 12.17 9.52
N GLY A 268 24.71 11.38 9.99
CA GLY A 268 24.71 10.81 11.33
C GLY A 268 25.90 9.89 11.58
N ILE A 269 26.21 9.01 10.61
CA ILE A 269 27.38 8.12 10.65
C ILE A 269 28.68 8.93 10.66
N SER A 270 28.77 9.97 9.82
CA SER A 270 29.96 10.83 9.74
C SER A 270 30.21 11.60 11.05
N ILE A 271 29.15 11.99 11.76
CA ILE A 271 29.27 12.62 13.09
C ILE A 271 29.66 11.58 14.16
N ALA A 272 29.08 10.38 14.11
CA ALA A 272 29.34 9.31 15.09
C ALA A 272 30.73 8.68 14.92
N PHE A 273 31.22 8.60 13.69
CA PHE A 273 32.51 8.02 13.31
C PHE A 273 33.31 9.03 12.46
N PRO A 274 33.76 10.14 13.05
CA PRO A 274 34.47 11.17 12.30
C PRO A 274 35.75 10.59 11.72
N SER A 275 35.81 10.51 10.39
CA SER A 275 37.06 10.28 9.69
C SER A 275 37.95 11.48 9.98
N ARG A 276 39.02 11.30 10.76
CA ARG A 276 40.05 12.33 10.90
C ARG A 276 40.61 12.56 9.50
N LEU A 277 40.21 13.66 8.87
CA LEU A 277 40.89 14.14 7.68
C LEU A 277 42.32 14.41 8.11
N ALA A 278 43.24 13.58 7.60
CA ALA A 278 44.66 13.86 7.69
C ALA A 278 44.86 15.28 7.17
N GLU A 279 45.36 16.13 8.04
CA GLU A 279 45.95 17.41 7.71
C GLU A 279 47.18 17.09 6.83
N THR A 280 46.99 16.98 5.52
CA THR A 280 48.10 16.88 4.57
C THR A 280 47.88 17.89 3.47
N LYS A 281 48.03 19.15 3.86
CA LYS A 281 48.68 20.11 2.97
C LYS A 281 50.19 19.86 3.06
N THR A 282 50.79 19.59 1.90
CA THR A 282 52.21 19.80 1.53
C THR A 282 53.29 18.77 1.90
N ILE A 283 53.11 17.46 1.70
CA ILE A 283 54.28 16.53 1.61
C ILE A 283 54.07 15.42 0.54
N ASP A 284 53.64 15.77 -0.68
CA ASP A 284 53.31 14.78 -1.72
C ASP A 284 54.43 14.46 -2.73
N ALA A 285 55.68 14.87 -2.48
CA ALA A 285 56.79 14.56 -3.41
C ALA A 285 57.75 13.46 -2.89
N GLU A 286 57.85 13.25 -1.58
CA GLU A 286 58.88 12.37 -1.00
C GLU A 286 58.37 10.97 -0.63
N ASN A 287 57.06 10.82 -0.40
CA ASN A 287 56.42 9.55 -0.03
C ASN A 287 56.02 8.68 -1.22
N ALA A 288 56.10 9.19 -2.46
CA ALA A 288 55.78 8.41 -3.67
C ALA A 288 56.83 7.33 -4.03
N ILE A 289 57.97 7.29 -3.34
CA ILE A 289 59.09 6.35 -3.65
C ILE A 289 59.20 5.20 -2.64
N LYS A 290 58.50 5.27 -1.49
CA LYS A 290 58.44 4.15 -0.54
C LYS A 290 56.99 3.72 -0.47
N GLY A 291 56.71 2.42 -0.60
CA GLY A 291 55.37 1.86 -0.45
C GLY A 291 54.83 2.08 0.95
N VAL A 292 54.36 3.31 1.24
CA VAL A 292 53.76 3.71 2.49
C VAL A 292 52.35 3.14 2.48
N GLN A 293 52.19 2.12 3.30
CA GLN A 293 50.94 1.60 3.81
C GLN A 293 50.07 2.78 4.24
N GLU A 294 48.97 3.05 3.51
CA GLU A 294 47.99 4.07 3.87
C GLU A 294 47.65 3.95 5.36
N ASP A 295 47.69 5.07 6.09
CA ASP A 295 47.55 5.10 7.54
C ASP A 295 46.33 4.29 8.03
N CYS A 296 46.59 3.38 8.96
CA CYS A 296 45.68 2.33 9.44
C CYS A 296 44.34 2.87 10.01
N GLU A 297 44.31 4.11 10.53
CA GLU A 297 43.10 4.72 11.11
C GLU A 297 42.10 5.21 10.05
N THR A 298 42.58 5.79 8.95
CA THR A 298 41.75 6.30 7.83
C THR A 298 41.08 5.14 7.10
N CYS A 299 41.81 4.03 6.91
CA CYS A 299 41.30 2.78 6.35
C CYS A 299 40.19 2.18 7.24
N HIS A 300 40.35 2.24 8.57
CA HIS A 300 39.33 1.72 9.49
C HIS A 300 38.05 2.56 9.48
N SER A 301 38.15 3.89 9.56
CA SER A 301 36.98 4.79 9.55
C SER A 301 36.17 4.65 8.25
N HIS A 302 36.84 4.53 7.10
CA HIS A 302 36.18 4.27 5.81
C HIS A 302 35.38 2.96 5.83
N LYS A 303 35.99 1.85 6.29
CA LYS A 303 35.32 0.54 6.40
C LYS A 303 34.09 0.60 7.32
N TYR A 304 34.16 1.31 8.45
CA TYR A 304 33.01 1.48 9.34
C TYR A 304 31.89 2.28 8.68
N ARG A 305 32.21 3.36 7.96
CA ARG A 305 31.21 4.14 7.23
C ARG A 305 30.51 3.31 6.16
N VAL A 306 31.27 2.53 5.37
CA VAL A 306 30.70 1.64 4.34
C VAL A 306 29.77 0.60 4.96
N ARG A 307 30.22 -0.12 6.00
CA ARG A 307 29.40 -1.13 6.69
C ARG A 307 28.11 -0.54 7.23
N SER A 308 28.22 0.55 8.00
CA SER A 308 27.07 1.18 8.64
C SER A 308 26.10 1.77 7.60
N GLY A 309 26.62 2.36 6.52
CA GLY A 309 25.81 2.88 5.42
C GLY A 309 25.00 1.79 4.74
N ILE A 310 25.63 0.66 4.40
CA ILE A 310 24.94 -0.49 3.79
C ILE A 310 23.90 -1.05 4.75
N ILE A 311 24.26 -1.34 6.01
CA ILE A 311 23.33 -1.96 6.97
C ILE A 311 22.16 -1.04 7.31
N LEU A 312 22.39 0.26 7.46
CA LEU A 312 21.31 1.19 7.82
C LEU A 312 20.45 1.59 6.61
N GLY A 313 21.05 1.66 5.42
CA GLY A 313 20.31 1.76 4.16
C GLY A 313 19.43 0.53 3.94
N ASP A 314 20.01 -0.65 4.15
CA ASP A 314 19.34 -1.95 4.05
C ASP A 314 18.13 -2.05 5.00
N PHE A 315 18.31 -1.58 6.24
CA PHE A 315 17.24 -1.50 7.22
C PHE A 315 16.10 -0.58 6.75
N MET A 316 16.42 0.57 6.17
CA MET A 316 15.41 1.54 5.75
C MET A 316 14.64 1.07 4.52
N HIS A 317 15.27 0.38 3.57
CA HIS A 317 14.53 -0.18 2.43
C HIS A 317 13.64 -1.34 2.88
N ASN A 318 14.15 -2.25 3.71
CA ASN A 318 13.40 -3.42 4.14
C ASN A 318 12.19 -2.98 4.99
N LEU A 319 12.35 -1.93 5.80
CA LEU A 319 11.24 -1.27 6.49
C LEU A 319 10.14 -0.82 5.51
N VAL A 320 10.53 -0.19 4.41
CA VAL A 320 9.61 0.29 3.37
C VAL A 320 8.94 -0.85 2.62
N ASP A 321 9.67 -1.93 2.30
CA ASP A 321 9.10 -3.17 1.77
C ASP A 321 8.01 -3.71 2.68
N GLY A 322 8.27 -3.72 3.98
CA GLY A 322 7.32 -4.14 4.98
C GLY A 322 6.05 -3.29 4.99
N ILE A 323 6.22 -1.97 4.93
CA ILE A 323 5.10 -1.02 4.85
C ILE A 323 4.25 -1.33 3.61
N PHE A 324 4.88 -1.55 2.46
CA PHE A 324 4.18 -1.76 1.22
C PHE A 324 3.47 -3.12 1.14
N ILE A 325 4.11 -4.19 1.64
CA ILE A 325 3.47 -5.50 1.81
C ILE A 325 2.28 -5.40 2.76
N GLY A 326 2.45 -4.72 3.89
CA GLY A 326 1.39 -4.49 4.87
C GLY A 326 0.19 -3.78 4.24
N PHE A 327 0.45 -2.71 3.49
CA PHE A 327 -0.56 -1.96 2.73
C PHE A 327 -1.28 -2.86 1.72
N GLY A 328 -0.53 -3.66 0.96
CA GLY A 328 -1.06 -4.60 -0.03
C GLY A 328 -2.05 -5.59 0.56
N PHE A 329 -1.70 -6.24 1.68
CA PHE A 329 -2.60 -7.17 2.35
C PHE A 329 -3.80 -6.47 3.01
N LEU A 330 -3.58 -5.28 3.58
CA LEU A 330 -4.60 -4.54 4.31
C LEU A 330 -5.68 -3.95 3.39
N ASN A 331 -5.26 -3.31 2.29
CA ASN A 331 -6.14 -2.50 1.45
C ASN A 331 -6.44 -3.15 0.09
N CYS A 332 -5.51 -3.94 -0.46
CA CYS A 332 -5.66 -4.54 -1.79
C CYS A 332 -6.10 -6.02 -1.76
N GLY A 333 -6.04 -6.66 -0.59
CA GLY A 333 -6.43 -8.07 -0.39
C GLY A 333 -5.31 -9.08 -0.65
N LYS A 334 -5.59 -10.36 -0.37
CA LYS A 334 -4.57 -11.42 -0.30
C LYS A 334 -3.81 -11.64 -1.61
N THR A 335 -4.51 -11.69 -2.74
CA THR A 335 -3.89 -11.93 -4.05
C THR A 335 -2.87 -10.83 -4.35
N MET A 336 -3.25 -9.57 -4.14
CA MET A 336 -2.36 -8.44 -4.40
C MET A 336 -1.21 -8.37 -3.37
N GLY A 337 -1.48 -8.64 -2.09
CA GLY A 337 -0.44 -8.73 -1.07
C GLY A 337 0.64 -9.77 -1.41
N TRP A 338 0.26 -10.94 -1.91
CA TRP A 338 1.21 -11.96 -2.39
C TRP A 338 1.91 -11.57 -3.69
N SER A 339 1.24 -10.87 -4.60
CA SER A 339 1.87 -10.31 -5.80
C SER A 339 2.98 -9.31 -5.42
N ILE A 340 2.69 -8.37 -4.52
CA ILE A 340 3.67 -7.40 -3.98
C ILE A 340 4.82 -8.15 -3.31
N THR A 341 4.51 -9.14 -2.48
CA THR A 341 5.53 -9.98 -1.82
C THR A 341 6.45 -10.65 -2.85
N ALA A 342 5.91 -11.19 -3.93
CA ALA A 342 6.71 -11.80 -4.99
C ALA A 342 7.60 -10.76 -5.69
N ALA A 343 7.08 -9.57 -6.01
CA ALA A 343 7.87 -8.47 -6.56
C ALA A 343 9.00 -8.03 -5.61
N THR A 344 8.72 -7.97 -4.31
CA THR A 344 9.71 -7.70 -3.26
C THR A 344 10.80 -8.77 -3.24
N VAL A 345 10.43 -10.05 -3.16
CA VAL A 345 11.38 -11.17 -3.20
C VAL A 345 12.31 -11.08 -4.42
N TYR A 346 11.79 -10.73 -5.59
CA TYR A 346 12.61 -10.62 -6.79
C TYR A 346 13.71 -9.57 -6.69
N HIS A 347 13.40 -8.37 -6.21
CA HIS A 347 14.40 -7.31 -6.12
C HIS A 347 15.30 -7.47 -4.90
N GLU A 348 14.81 -8.08 -3.81
CA GLU A 348 15.64 -8.36 -2.65
C GLU A 348 16.74 -9.37 -2.91
N ILE A 349 16.48 -10.42 -3.71
CA ILE A 349 17.55 -11.34 -4.11
C ILE A 349 18.72 -10.55 -4.72
N ALA A 350 18.44 -9.58 -5.57
CA ALA A 350 19.50 -8.83 -6.23
C ALA A 350 20.18 -7.83 -5.30
N GLN A 351 19.41 -7.09 -4.51
CA GLN A 351 19.96 -6.09 -3.61
C GLN A 351 20.84 -6.74 -2.52
N GLU A 352 20.37 -7.80 -1.89
CA GLU A 352 21.08 -8.51 -0.82
C GLU A 352 22.35 -9.19 -1.33
N LEU A 353 22.34 -9.67 -2.58
CA LEU A 353 23.56 -10.13 -3.24
C LEU A 353 24.54 -8.98 -3.47
N ALA A 354 24.09 -7.80 -3.90
CA ALA A 354 24.95 -6.64 -4.10
C ALA A 354 25.61 -6.17 -2.79
N ASP A 355 24.85 -6.15 -1.70
CA ASP A 355 25.34 -5.75 -0.40
C ASP A 355 26.30 -6.77 0.20
N TYR A 356 26.01 -8.07 0.05
CA TYR A 356 26.95 -9.12 0.38
C TYR A 356 28.30 -8.93 -0.32
N LEU A 357 28.31 -8.59 -1.61
CA LEU A 357 29.53 -8.39 -2.39
C LEU A 357 30.36 -7.22 -1.85
N VAL A 358 29.73 -6.12 -1.45
CA VAL A 358 30.46 -4.97 -0.90
C VAL A 358 30.91 -5.20 0.54
N LEU A 359 30.07 -5.82 1.36
CA LEU A 359 30.40 -6.13 2.75
C LEU A 359 31.56 -7.13 2.87
N THR A 360 31.70 -8.06 1.91
CA THR A 360 32.80 -9.04 1.90
C THR A 360 34.04 -8.59 1.13
N ASP A 361 33.97 -7.47 0.41
CA ASP A 361 35.11 -6.94 -0.33
C ASP A 361 36.22 -6.43 0.63
N PRO A 362 37.47 -6.91 0.51
CA PRO A 362 38.55 -6.56 1.46
C PRO A 362 38.92 -5.07 1.51
N PHE A 363 38.64 -4.32 0.45
CA PHE A 363 38.94 -2.89 0.33
C PHE A 363 37.78 -2.01 0.81
N GLN A 364 36.55 -2.55 0.83
CA GLN A 364 35.34 -1.83 1.21
C GLN A 364 34.80 -2.26 2.58
N GLY A 365 34.14 -3.41 2.64
CA GLY A 365 33.47 -3.90 3.86
C GLY A 365 34.35 -4.79 4.73
N ASP A 366 35.20 -5.64 4.15
CA ASP A 366 36.13 -6.51 4.86
C ASP A 366 35.49 -7.30 6.02
N LEU A 367 34.24 -7.75 5.82
CA LEU A 367 33.56 -8.66 6.72
C LEU A 367 33.73 -10.11 6.25
N THR A 368 33.77 -11.03 7.20
CA THR A 368 33.72 -12.45 6.84
C THR A 368 32.37 -12.80 6.23
N PRO A 369 32.28 -13.79 5.32
CA PRO A 369 31.02 -14.18 4.69
C PRO A 369 29.87 -14.42 5.69
N PHE A 370 30.15 -15.10 6.80
CA PHE A 370 29.16 -15.36 7.83
C PHE A 370 28.67 -14.08 8.53
N ARG A 371 29.57 -13.13 8.80
CA ARG A 371 29.18 -11.83 9.39
C ARG A 371 28.35 -11.02 8.42
N SER A 372 28.72 -11.00 7.14
CA SER A 372 27.95 -10.31 6.09
C SER A 372 26.51 -10.83 6.02
N LEU A 373 26.32 -12.14 5.86
CA LEU A 373 24.99 -12.77 5.83
C LEU A 373 24.17 -12.52 7.09
N PHE A 374 24.82 -12.57 8.26
CA PHE A 374 24.13 -12.31 9.52
C PHE A 374 23.67 -10.86 9.64
N MET A 375 24.49 -9.88 9.22
CA MET A 375 24.14 -8.47 9.30
C MET A 375 23.01 -8.12 8.32
N ASN A 376 23.04 -8.64 7.10
CA ASN A 376 21.94 -8.53 6.13
C ASN A 376 20.63 -9.09 6.73
N PHE A 377 20.67 -10.31 7.27
CA PHE A 377 19.48 -10.90 7.89
C PHE A 377 18.93 -10.10 9.07
N ILE A 378 19.78 -9.55 9.93
CA ILE A 378 19.34 -8.74 11.07
C ILE A 378 18.76 -7.41 10.61
N SER A 379 19.35 -6.80 9.59
CA SER A 379 18.86 -5.57 8.99
C SER A 379 17.50 -5.78 8.30
N GLY A 380 17.35 -6.91 7.58
CA GLY A 380 16.13 -7.36 6.94
C GLY A 380 14.94 -7.62 7.86
N VAL A 381 15.15 -7.82 9.17
CA VAL A 381 14.04 -7.94 10.15
C VAL A 381 13.15 -6.70 10.16
N SER A 382 13.65 -5.55 9.71
CA SER A 382 12.88 -4.32 9.53
C SER A 382 11.66 -4.48 8.60
N VAL A 383 11.65 -5.43 7.67
CA VAL A 383 10.47 -5.75 6.84
C VAL A 383 9.28 -6.20 7.69
N ILE A 384 9.54 -6.93 8.78
CA ILE A 384 8.49 -7.31 9.72
C ILE A 384 8.00 -6.05 10.45
N LEU A 385 8.90 -5.18 10.88
CA LEU A 385 8.53 -3.90 11.52
C LEU A 385 7.66 -3.04 10.60
N GLY A 386 7.97 -2.96 9.31
CA GLY A 386 7.16 -2.23 8.33
C GLY A 386 5.74 -2.78 8.22
N VAL A 387 5.60 -4.11 8.13
CA VAL A 387 4.29 -4.78 8.16
C VAL A 387 3.55 -4.47 9.46
N LEU A 388 4.24 -4.47 10.60
CA LEU A 388 3.64 -4.14 11.89
C LEU A 388 3.11 -2.71 11.93
N ILE A 389 3.84 -1.75 11.37
CA ILE A 389 3.44 -0.34 11.30
C ILE A 389 2.21 -0.20 10.39
N SER A 390 2.26 -0.74 9.17
CA SER A 390 1.17 -0.57 8.19
C SER A 390 -0.09 -1.36 8.55
N VAL A 391 0.01 -2.62 8.97
CA VAL A 391 -1.17 -3.37 9.44
C VAL A 391 -1.66 -2.81 10.78
N GLY A 392 -0.75 -2.25 11.58
CA GLY A 392 -1.02 -1.57 12.84
C GLY A 392 -1.91 -0.32 12.69
N SER A 393 -1.66 0.52 11.69
CA SER A 393 -2.42 1.76 11.43
C SER A 393 -3.88 1.52 11.03
N GLY A 394 -4.21 0.36 10.46
CA GLY A 394 -5.59 0.00 10.09
C GLY A 394 -6.05 0.62 8.77
N SER A 395 -7.10 0.06 8.15
CA SER A 395 -7.50 0.37 6.77
C SER A 395 -8.14 1.75 6.57
N ASN A 396 -8.49 2.46 7.63
CA ASN A 396 -9.28 3.70 7.53
C ASN A 396 -8.38 4.95 7.50
N ASN A 397 -7.14 4.81 7.01
CA ASN A 397 -6.14 5.85 7.15
C ASN A 397 -5.31 6.03 5.87
N ASP A 398 -6.00 6.21 4.75
CA ASP A 398 -5.41 6.29 3.41
C ASP A 398 -4.37 7.40 3.32
N PHE A 399 -4.65 8.57 3.88
CA PHE A 399 -3.69 9.69 3.88
C PHE A 399 -2.33 9.29 4.47
N TRP A 400 -2.32 8.63 5.62
CA TRP A 400 -1.08 8.16 6.24
C TRP A 400 -0.38 7.07 5.43
N HIS A 401 -1.13 6.15 4.81
CA HIS A 401 -0.54 5.14 3.92
C HIS A 401 0.07 5.79 2.67
N GLY A 402 -0.61 6.76 2.06
CA GLY A 402 -0.11 7.51 0.92
C GLY A 402 1.19 8.24 1.24
N LEU A 403 1.30 8.88 2.41
CA LEU A 403 2.54 9.50 2.86
C LEU A 403 3.68 8.47 3.03
N LEU A 404 3.39 7.30 3.61
CA LEU A 404 4.39 6.24 3.80
C LEU A 404 4.84 5.64 2.46
N LEU A 405 3.94 5.48 1.48
CA LEU A 405 4.29 5.03 0.13
C LEU A 405 5.13 6.06 -0.62
N ALA A 406 4.76 7.34 -0.57
CA ALA A 406 5.56 8.41 -1.17
C ALA A 406 6.96 8.48 -0.56
N PHE A 407 7.04 8.44 0.78
CA PHE A 407 8.30 8.36 1.52
C PHE A 407 9.15 7.16 1.10
N GLY A 408 8.54 5.97 1.06
CA GLY A 408 9.23 4.76 0.66
C GLY A 408 9.73 4.79 -0.79
N ALA A 409 8.94 5.37 -1.70
CA ALA A 409 9.36 5.55 -3.07
C ALA A 409 10.59 6.46 -3.19
N GLY A 410 10.67 7.51 -2.37
CA GLY A 410 11.85 8.35 -2.25
C GLY A 410 13.11 7.57 -1.88
N ILE A 411 12.99 6.64 -0.92
CA ILE A 411 14.09 5.74 -0.51
C ILE A 411 14.51 4.85 -1.69
N TYR A 412 13.56 4.22 -2.40
CA TYR A 412 13.87 3.39 -3.56
C TYR A 412 14.51 4.17 -4.71
N LEU A 413 14.04 5.39 -4.98
CA LEU A 413 14.67 6.26 -5.97
C LEU A 413 16.13 6.55 -5.61
N GLN A 414 16.40 6.82 -4.34
CA GLN A 414 17.76 7.06 -3.85
C GLN A 414 18.64 5.81 -3.99
N ILE A 415 18.19 4.64 -3.55
CA ILE A 415 18.98 3.39 -3.67
C ILE A 415 19.23 3.05 -5.13
N ALA A 416 18.19 3.08 -5.97
CA ALA A 416 18.32 2.78 -7.39
C ALA A 416 19.28 3.73 -8.10
N ALA A 417 19.08 5.05 -7.94
CA ALA A 417 19.79 6.06 -8.72
C ALA A 417 21.16 6.44 -8.14
N ALA A 418 21.30 6.49 -6.82
CA ALA A 418 22.49 7.00 -6.14
C ALA A 418 23.37 5.89 -5.53
N GLU A 419 22.89 4.65 -5.40
CA GLU A 419 23.70 3.54 -4.88
C GLU A 419 23.97 2.46 -5.93
N CYS A 420 22.93 1.91 -6.56
CA CYS A 420 23.09 0.83 -7.55
C CYS A 420 23.68 1.33 -8.87
N MET A 421 23.13 2.41 -9.45
CA MET A 421 23.55 2.89 -10.78
C MET A 421 25.00 3.40 -10.84
N PRO A 422 25.57 4.04 -9.79
CA PRO A 422 26.99 4.37 -9.77
C PRO A 422 27.89 3.12 -9.80
N ARG A 423 27.53 2.04 -9.09
CA ARG A 423 28.26 0.76 -9.13
C ARG A 423 28.23 0.15 -10.53
N VAL A 424 27.07 0.21 -11.20
CA VAL A 424 26.94 -0.20 -12.62
C VAL A 424 27.86 0.63 -13.51
N SER A 425 27.90 1.95 -13.31
CA SER A 425 28.68 2.87 -14.14
C SER A 425 30.18 2.63 -14.02
N VAL A 426 30.66 2.29 -12.83
CA VAL A 426 32.07 1.92 -12.59
C VAL A 426 32.39 0.54 -13.17
N SER A 427 31.49 -0.44 -13.04
CA SER A 427 31.75 -1.81 -13.53
C SER A 427 31.52 -2.00 -15.04
N ALA A 428 30.69 -1.17 -15.68
CA ALA A 428 30.35 -1.27 -17.11
C ALA A 428 31.43 -0.64 -18.02
N THR A 429 32.65 -1.16 -17.93
CA THR A 429 33.85 -0.65 -18.60
C THR A 429 33.90 -0.92 -20.11
N THR A 430 33.14 -1.91 -20.60
CA THR A 430 33.10 -2.30 -22.03
C THR A 430 31.72 -2.16 -22.62
N SER A 431 31.61 -1.98 -23.94
CA SER A 431 30.31 -1.90 -24.62
C SER A 431 29.44 -3.14 -24.42
N ARG A 432 30.06 -4.33 -24.28
CA ARG A 432 29.34 -5.57 -23.98
C ARG A 432 28.73 -5.54 -22.58
N LEU A 433 29.48 -5.07 -21.58
CA LEU A 433 28.97 -4.92 -20.21
C LEU A 433 27.88 -3.85 -20.14
N ARG A 434 28.02 -2.73 -20.84
CA ARG A 434 26.97 -1.70 -20.93
C ARG A 434 25.69 -2.22 -21.57
N ALA A 435 25.80 -3.02 -22.62
CA ALA A 435 24.63 -3.66 -23.25
C ALA A 435 23.98 -4.68 -22.30
N ALA A 436 24.80 -5.47 -21.60
CA ALA A 436 24.31 -6.44 -20.63
C ALA A 436 23.64 -5.76 -19.43
N SER A 437 24.21 -4.66 -18.93
CA SER A 437 23.67 -3.86 -17.83
C SER A 437 22.33 -3.22 -18.21
N LEU A 438 22.22 -2.69 -19.42
CA LEU A 438 20.94 -2.17 -19.94
C LEU A 438 19.89 -3.28 -20.03
N LEU A 439 20.27 -4.44 -20.57
CA LEU A 439 19.37 -5.58 -20.68
C LEU A 439 18.87 -6.03 -19.31
N THR A 440 19.76 -6.17 -18.32
CA THR A 440 19.36 -6.65 -17.00
C THR A 440 18.59 -5.60 -16.20
N PHE A 441 18.86 -4.31 -16.41
CA PHE A 441 18.02 -3.23 -15.90
C PHE A 441 16.59 -3.33 -16.45
N VAL A 442 16.43 -3.52 -17.76
CA VAL A 442 15.10 -3.71 -18.38
C VAL A 442 14.43 -4.96 -17.85
N VAL A 443 15.16 -6.06 -17.66
CA VAL A 443 14.62 -7.28 -17.04
C VAL A 443 14.13 -7.01 -15.62
N GLY A 444 14.86 -6.21 -14.83
CA GLY A 444 14.43 -5.78 -13.49
C GLY A 444 13.13 -4.99 -13.54
N VAL A 445 13.03 -4.01 -14.44
CA VAL A 445 11.81 -3.20 -14.64
C VAL A 445 10.63 -4.08 -15.03
N VAL A 446 10.82 -4.95 -16.02
CA VAL A 446 9.77 -5.83 -16.54
C VAL A 446 9.35 -6.84 -15.49
N ALA A 447 10.28 -7.43 -14.73
CA ALA A 447 9.96 -8.41 -13.69
C ALA A 447 8.97 -7.84 -12.66
N VAL A 448 9.18 -6.59 -12.21
CA VAL A 448 8.29 -5.92 -11.27
C VAL A 448 7.01 -5.43 -11.94
N SER A 449 7.10 -4.91 -13.17
CA SER A 449 5.94 -4.40 -13.91
C SER A 449 4.97 -5.51 -14.35
N LEU A 450 5.47 -6.72 -14.66
CA LEU A 450 4.62 -7.86 -15.05
C LEU A 450 3.73 -8.34 -13.90
N VAL A 451 4.17 -8.16 -12.65
CA VAL A 451 3.36 -8.42 -11.45
C VAL A 451 2.10 -7.52 -11.43
N LEU A 452 2.12 -6.41 -12.17
CA LEU A 452 1.03 -5.42 -12.24
C LEU A 452 0.13 -5.51 -13.46
N LEU A 453 0.33 -6.46 -14.38
CA LEU A 453 -0.52 -6.55 -15.58
C LEU A 453 -2.01 -6.76 -15.30
N ASN A 454 -2.37 -7.20 -14.09
CA ASN A 454 -3.75 -7.36 -13.63
C ASN A 454 -4.10 -6.44 -12.44
N HIS A 455 -3.37 -5.33 -12.28
CA HIS A 455 -3.58 -4.39 -11.18
C HIS A 455 -4.92 -3.67 -11.35
N LYS A 456 -5.84 -3.86 -10.40
CA LYS A 456 -6.91 -2.89 -10.11
C LYS A 456 -6.38 -2.02 -8.99
N HIS A 457 -6.43 -0.69 -9.16
CA HIS A 457 -6.01 0.26 -8.12
C HIS A 457 -6.70 -0.08 -6.80
N CYS A 458 -5.97 0.05 -5.68
CA CYS A 458 -6.49 -0.26 -4.37
C CYS A 458 -7.45 0.86 -3.96
N THR A 459 -8.69 0.80 -4.45
CA THR A 459 -9.76 1.67 -3.99
C THR A 459 -10.20 1.22 -2.60
N ALA A 460 -10.51 2.17 -1.73
CA ALA A 460 -11.21 1.91 -0.48
C ALA A 460 -12.42 1.00 -0.75
N GLY A 461 -12.59 -0.02 0.09
CA GLY A 461 -13.21 -1.29 -0.28
C GLY A 461 -14.61 -1.23 -0.93
N GLY A 462 -14.67 -1.56 -2.21
CA GLY A 462 -15.82 -2.21 -2.85
C GLY A 462 -15.69 -3.73 -2.71
N GLY A 463 -16.75 -4.39 -2.23
CA GLY A 463 -16.82 -5.82 -1.93
C GLY A 463 -16.39 -6.74 -3.09
N GLY A 464 -15.82 -7.88 -2.72
CA GLY A 464 -15.17 -8.81 -3.64
C GLY A 464 -16.08 -9.43 -4.70
N GLY A 465 -15.49 -9.71 -5.86
CA GLY A 465 -16.07 -10.53 -6.92
C GLY A 465 -14.98 -11.28 -7.66
N HIS A 466 -15.08 -12.61 -7.62
CA HIS A 466 -14.07 -13.58 -8.02
C HIS A 466 -13.63 -13.52 -9.50
N SER A 467 -12.36 -13.88 -9.68
CA SER A 467 -11.73 -14.41 -10.89
C SER A 467 -12.69 -15.21 -11.78
N HIS A 468 -12.83 -14.79 -13.04
CA HIS A 468 -12.85 -15.69 -14.17
C HIS A 468 -12.15 -15.01 -15.35
N GLY A 469 -11.06 -15.61 -15.81
CA GLY A 469 -10.49 -15.27 -17.11
C GLY A 469 -11.42 -15.68 -18.24
N HIS A 470 -11.25 -15.05 -19.41
CA HIS A 470 -10.97 -15.76 -20.65
C HIS A 470 -10.53 -14.77 -21.74
N ALA A 471 -9.66 -15.31 -22.60
CA ALA A 471 -9.16 -14.79 -23.85
C ALA A 471 -10.14 -13.94 -24.67
N HIS A 472 -9.62 -12.86 -25.26
CA HIS A 472 -9.53 -12.69 -26.71
C HIS A 472 -8.42 -11.70 -27.07
#